data_AF-A0A3M6JVN5-F1
#
_entry.id   AF-A0A3M6JVN5-F1
#
_cell.length_a   1.000
_cell.length_b   1.000
_cell.length_c   1.000
_cell.angle_alpha   90.00
_cell.angle_beta   90.00
_cell.angle_gamma   90.00
#
_symmetry.space_group_name_H-M   'P 1'
#
loop_
_entity.id
_entity.type
_entity.pdbx_description
1 polymer ?
#
loop_
_entity_poly.entity_id
_entity_poly.type
_entity_poly.pdbx_seq_one_letter_code
_entity_poly.pdbx_strand_id
1 'polypeptide(L)'
;KHRIIMDGMALKVNEIMFKHPEYLRDPKVFSDAIKGATAIREHSERKRAMDEPCVVISPAGMLVGGNAVFYLQHLAFDDRNGIALVSYQGEGTPGKKLLETGKVSSRGKDINVTAQVKQFEFSGHADRNELFDMIKKIKGNPKVLTVHGDSESCDLFAQEIHEKFGLEARSPAVNEEIAV
;
A
#
# COMPACT_ATOMS: atom_id res chain seq x y z
N LYS A 1 22.12 15.58 1.22
CA LYS A 1 21.04 14.75 0.63
C LYS A 1 21.19 13.35 1.21
N HIS A 2 20.16 12.79 1.84
CA HIS A 2 20.23 11.45 2.44
C HIS A 2 20.16 10.36 1.38
N ARG A 3 20.76 9.19 1.66
CA ARG A 3 20.70 8.02 0.79
C ARG A 3 19.28 7.44 0.77
N ILE A 4 18.82 7.02 -0.39
CA ILE A 4 17.59 6.24 -0.54
C ILE A 4 18.01 4.82 -0.84
N ILE A 5 17.54 3.88 -0.04
CA ILE A 5 17.92 2.48 -0.09
C ILE A 5 16.67 1.66 -0.40
N MET A 6 16.80 0.71 -1.31
CA MET A 6 15.70 -0.16 -1.72
C MET A 6 16.09 -1.63 -1.57
N ASP A 7 15.20 -2.43 -1.00
CA ASP A 7 15.45 -3.84 -0.68
C ASP A 7 14.25 -4.72 -1.08
N GLY A 8 14.49 -6.03 -1.12
CA GLY A 8 13.50 -7.06 -1.35
C GLY A 8 13.01 -7.12 -2.79
N MET A 9 11.81 -7.66 -2.96
CA MET A 9 11.23 -7.90 -4.29
C MET A 9 10.90 -6.63 -5.07
N ALA A 10 10.95 -5.45 -4.42
CA ALA A 10 10.86 -4.17 -5.12
C ALA A 10 11.96 -4.03 -6.20
N LEU A 11 13.15 -4.55 -5.95
CA LEU A 11 14.24 -4.55 -6.94
C LEU A 11 13.88 -5.39 -8.18
N LYS A 12 13.23 -6.54 -7.97
CA LYS A 12 12.80 -7.40 -9.07
C LYS A 12 11.65 -6.78 -9.86
N VAL A 13 10.72 -6.11 -9.17
CA VAL A 13 9.65 -5.35 -9.81
C VAL A 13 10.25 -4.25 -10.69
N ASN A 14 11.27 -3.53 -10.23
CA ASN A 14 11.93 -2.50 -11.05
C ASN A 14 12.50 -3.08 -12.35
N GLU A 15 13.14 -4.25 -12.30
CA GLU A 15 13.63 -4.93 -13.51
C GLU A 15 12.51 -5.24 -14.50
N ILE A 16 11.34 -5.68 -14.02
CA ILE A 16 10.17 -5.95 -14.85
C ILE A 16 9.66 -4.65 -15.47
N MET A 17 9.50 -3.59 -14.67
CA MET A 17 9.03 -2.28 -15.14
C MET A 17 9.96 -1.67 -16.18
N PHE A 18 11.28 -1.83 -16.05
CA PHE A 18 12.25 -1.39 -17.07
C PHE A 18 12.12 -2.15 -18.40
N LYS A 19 11.65 -3.40 -18.39
CA LYS A 19 11.41 -4.18 -19.61
C LYS A 19 10.09 -3.84 -20.28
N HIS A 20 9.20 -3.15 -19.56
CA HIS A 20 7.84 -2.85 -19.99
C HIS A 20 7.52 -1.34 -19.87
N PRO A 21 8.32 -0.44 -20.48
CA PRO A 21 8.13 1.00 -20.37
C PRO A 21 6.80 1.49 -20.98
N GLU A 22 6.17 0.72 -21.87
CA GLU A 22 4.88 1.01 -22.47
C GLU A 22 3.73 1.11 -21.47
N TYR A 23 3.87 0.49 -20.29
CA TYR A 23 2.91 0.57 -19.19
C TYR A 23 3.19 1.72 -18.21
N LEU A 24 4.28 2.47 -18.41
CA LEU A 24 4.63 3.62 -17.60
C LEU A 24 4.13 4.91 -18.25
N ARG A 25 3.44 5.76 -17.47
CA ARG A 25 3.04 7.10 -17.92
C ARG A 25 4.24 7.97 -18.29
N ASP A 26 5.32 7.90 -17.49
CA ASP A 26 6.58 8.58 -17.75
C ASP A 26 7.76 7.64 -17.39
N PRO A 27 8.32 6.93 -18.38
CA PRO A 27 9.45 6.04 -18.17
C PRO A 27 10.72 6.75 -17.68
N LYS A 28 10.89 8.04 -18.01
CA LYS A 28 12.09 8.80 -17.64
C LYS A 28 12.06 9.14 -16.15
N VAL A 29 10.93 9.65 -15.65
CA VAL A 29 10.75 9.91 -14.22
C VAL A 29 10.95 8.64 -13.40
N PHE A 30 10.39 7.52 -13.84
CA PHE A 30 10.62 6.22 -13.21
C PHE A 30 12.11 5.84 -13.22
N SER A 31 12.78 5.94 -14.36
CA SER A 31 14.21 5.62 -14.47
C SER A 31 15.07 6.49 -13.55
N ASP A 32 14.82 7.79 -13.50
CA ASP A 32 15.60 8.73 -12.70
C ASP A 32 15.41 8.47 -11.21
N ALA A 33 14.18 8.16 -10.78
CA ALA A 33 13.88 7.79 -9.40
C ALA A 33 14.60 6.49 -8.99
N ILE A 34 14.52 5.43 -9.79
CA ILE A 34 15.15 4.14 -9.46
C ILE A 34 16.67 4.22 -9.51
N LYS A 35 17.25 4.92 -10.48
CA LYS A 35 18.72 5.14 -10.56
C LYS A 35 19.25 5.99 -9.40
N GLY A 36 18.39 6.80 -8.77
CA GLY A 36 18.72 7.58 -7.58
C GLY A 36 18.74 6.77 -6.28
N ALA A 37 18.32 5.51 -6.29
CA ALA A 37 18.28 4.63 -5.13
C ALA A 37 19.42 3.59 -5.14
N THR A 38 19.93 3.26 -3.96
CA THR A 38 20.91 2.19 -3.76
C THR A 38 20.18 0.88 -3.48
N ALA A 39 20.43 -0.13 -4.31
CA ALA A 39 19.85 -1.47 -4.15
C ALA A 39 20.60 -2.30 -3.11
N ILE A 40 19.87 -2.94 -2.20
CA ILE A 40 20.38 -3.97 -1.28
C ILE A 40 20.22 -5.33 -1.90
N ARG A 41 21.33 -5.99 -2.21
CA ARG A 41 21.35 -7.29 -2.90
C ARG A 41 21.59 -8.44 -1.94
N GLU A 42 22.29 -8.20 -0.84
CA GLU A 42 22.62 -9.21 0.15
C GLU A 42 22.10 -8.88 1.54
N HIS A 43 21.77 -9.92 2.31
CA HIS A 43 21.36 -9.77 3.72
C HIS A 43 22.45 -9.08 4.57
N SER A 44 23.73 -9.32 4.24
CA SER A 44 24.89 -8.76 4.93
C SER A 44 24.98 -7.23 4.83
N GLU A 45 24.33 -6.63 3.83
CA GLU A 45 24.37 -5.19 3.56
C GLU A 45 23.37 -4.41 4.41
N ARG A 46 22.24 -5.03 4.81
CA ARG A 46 21.11 -4.33 5.46
C ARG A 46 21.48 -3.53 6.69
N LYS A 47 22.31 -4.10 7.57
CA LYS A 47 22.73 -3.42 8.79
C LYS A 47 23.61 -2.21 8.46
N ARG A 48 24.63 -2.42 7.61
CA ARG A 48 25.56 -1.38 7.15
C ARG A 48 24.87 -0.25 6.38
N ALA A 49 23.80 -0.59 5.67
CA ALA A 49 22.97 0.36 4.94
C ALA A 49 22.32 1.41 5.86
N MET A 50 22.10 1.07 7.13
CA MET A 50 21.48 1.93 8.14
C MET A 50 22.48 2.60 9.10
N ASP A 51 23.80 2.48 8.86
CA ASP A 51 24.82 3.08 9.74
C ASP A 51 24.80 4.62 9.72
N GLU A 52 24.15 5.22 8.72
CA GLU A 52 23.94 6.67 8.60
C GLU A 52 22.46 6.99 8.32
N PRO A 53 21.99 8.21 8.63
CA PRO A 53 20.63 8.64 8.33
C PRO A 53 20.28 8.48 6.84
N CYS A 54 19.28 7.64 6.56
CA CYS A 54 18.84 7.27 5.22
C CYS A 54 17.32 7.06 5.16
N VAL A 55 16.80 6.89 3.94
CA VAL A 55 15.42 6.44 3.69
C VAL A 55 15.48 5.00 3.21
N VAL A 56 14.73 4.10 3.85
CA VAL A 56 14.62 2.71 3.44
C VAL A 56 13.24 2.45 2.83
N ILE A 57 13.23 1.92 1.62
CA ILE A 57 12.04 1.45 0.90
C ILE A 57 12.11 -0.08 0.85
N SER A 58 11.21 -0.75 1.58
CA SER A 58 11.20 -2.21 1.64
C SER A 58 9.78 -2.76 1.70
N PRO A 59 9.46 -3.82 0.93
CA PRO A 59 8.23 -4.57 1.08
C PRO A 59 8.29 -5.49 2.33
N ALA A 60 7.14 -5.92 2.89
CA ALA A 60 5.78 -5.68 2.42
C ALA A 60 5.10 -4.45 3.07
N GLY A 61 4.28 -3.74 2.30
CA GLY A 61 3.66 -2.45 2.69
C GLY A 61 2.67 -2.49 3.86
N MET A 62 2.20 -3.68 4.25
CA MET A 62 1.33 -3.89 5.43
C MET A 62 2.04 -4.56 6.61
N LEU A 63 3.38 -4.68 6.54
CA LEU A 63 4.22 -5.28 7.59
C LEU A 63 3.90 -6.74 7.93
N VAL A 64 3.18 -7.45 7.06
CA VAL A 64 2.83 -8.87 7.23
C VAL A 64 4.06 -9.78 7.24
N GLY A 65 5.15 -9.35 6.62
CA GLY A 65 6.39 -10.11 6.56
C GLY A 65 7.47 -9.46 5.69
N GLY A 66 8.46 -10.27 5.34
CA GLY A 66 9.57 -9.86 4.46
C GLY A 66 10.54 -8.89 5.13
N ASN A 67 11.31 -8.19 4.29
CA ASN A 67 12.41 -7.35 4.74
C ASN A 67 11.93 -6.11 5.52
N ALA A 68 10.70 -5.63 5.29
CA ALA A 68 10.12 -4.53 6.06
C ALA A 68 10.08 -4.84 7.57
N VAL A 69 9.85 -6.09 7.96
CA VAL A 69 9.87 -6.49 9.38
C VAL A 69 11.29 -6.42 9.96
N PHE A 70 12.31 -6.76 9.18
CA PHE A 70 13.70 -6.59 9.59
C PHE A 70 13.99 -5.11 9.89
N TYR A 71 13.64 -4.20 8.98
CA TYR A 71 13.86 -2.77 9.18
C TYR A 71 13.05 -2.22 10.35
N LEU A 72 11.78 -2.61 10.47
CA LEU A 72 10.92 -2.24 11.59
C LEU A 72 11.56 -2.60 12.93
N GLN A 73 12.07 -3.82 13.09
CA GLN A 73 12.70 -4.28 14.33
C GLN A 73 13.96 -3.49 14.72
N HIS A 74 14.67 -2.92 13.74
CA HIS A 74 15.87 -2.12 13.97
C HIS A 74 15.57 -0.64 14.19
N LEU A 75 14.48 -0.13 13.62
CA LEU A 75 14.19 1.31 13.59
C LEU A 75 13.09 1.73 14.57
N ALA A 76 12.17 0.84 14.96
CA ALA A 76 10.95 1.18 15.69
C ALA A 76 11.16 1.69 17.13
N PHE A 77 12.31 1.41 17.75
CA PHE A 77 12.55 1.68 19.17
C PHE A 77 13.50 2.87 19.42
N ASP A 78 13.65 3.74 18.42
CA ASP A 78 14.43 4.98 18.50
C ASP A 78 13.55 6.14 18.00
N ASP A 79 13.38 7.17 18.82
CA ASP A 79 12.49 8.31 18.57
C ASP A 79 13.03 9.27 17.49
N ARG A 80 14.29 9.11 17.08
CA ARG A 80 14.90 9.82 15.95
C ARG A 80 14.45 9.24 14.61
N ASN A 81 13.85 8.06 14.60
CA ASN A 81 13.39 7.38 13.39
C ASN A 81 11.92 7.68 13.08
N GLY A 82 11.57 7.47 11.82
CA GLY A 82 10.20 7.54 11.34
C GLY A 82 9.81 6.30 10.54
N ILE A 83 8.54 5.90 10.64
CA ILE A 83 7.92 4.82 9.88
C ILE A 83 6.80 5.43 9.05
N ALA A 84 6.95 5.37 7.73
CA ALA A 84 5.94 5.83 6.78
C ALA A 84 5.20 4.62 6.19
N LEU A 85 3.91 4.48 6.50
CA LEU A 85 3.01 3.51 5.87
C LEU A 85 2.33 4.20 4.69
N VAL A 86 2.70 3.82 3.46
CA VAL A 86 2.37 4.58 2.24
C VAL A 86 1.09 4.10 1.51
N SER A 87 0.38 3.14 2.10
CA SER A 87 -0.84 2.58 1.52
C SER A 87 -1.86 2.26 2.60
N TYR A 88 -3.09 1.91 2.18
CA TYR A 88 -4.10 1.33 3.05
C TYR A 88 -3.54 0.13 3.84
N GLN A 89 -4.01 -0.01 5.08
CA GLN A 89 -3.61 -1.05 6.02
C GLN A 89 -4.86 -1.86 6.37
N GLY A 90 -4.95 -3.07 5.84
CA GLY A 90 -6.12 -3.92 6.02
C GLY A 90 -6.31 -4.35 7.48
N GLU A 91 -7.56 -4.60 7.84
CA GLU A 91 -7.94 -5.17 9.13
C GLU A 91 -7.13 -6.43 9.46
N GLY A 92 -6.70 -6.55 10.71
CA GLY A 92 -5.88 -7.66 11.19
C GLY A 92 -4.40 -7.65 10.74
N THR A 93 -3.96 -6.68 9.91
CA THR A 93 -2.54 -6.59 9.53
C THR A 93 -1.67 -5.95 10.62
N PRO A 94 -0.36 -6.28 10.69
CA PRO A 94 0.54 -5.65 11.64
C PRO A 94 0.66 -4.13 11.47
N GLY A 95 0.58 -3.61 10.24
CA GLY A 95 0.60 -2.18 9.99
C GLY A 95 -0.65 -1.46 10.50
N LYS A 96 -1.84 -2.06 10.37
CA LYS A 96 -3.09 -1.54 10.95
C LYS A 96 -3.00 -1.46 12.47
N LYS A 97 -2.54 -2.55 13.12
CA LYS A 97 -2.29 -2.57 14.57
C LYS A 97 -1.30 -1.50 15.01
N LEU A 98 -0.22 -1.30 14.25
CA LEU A 98 0.79 -0.29 14.55
C LEU A 98 0.19 1.12 14.52
N LEU A 99 -0.65 1.43 13.54
CA LEU A 99 -1.31 2.75 13.45
C LEU A 99 -2.28 2.99 14.61
N GLU A 100 -3.08 2.00 14.97
CA GLU A 100 -4.13 2.16 15.98
C GLU A 100 -3.58 2.17 17.41
N THR A 101 -2.56 1.36 17.67
CA THR A 101 -2.11 1.09 19.04
C THR A 101 -0.72 1.63 19.35
N GLY A 102 0.05 2.01 18.32
CA GLY A 102 1.46 2.34 18.48
C GLY A 102 2.33 1.15 18.87
N LYS A 103 1.87 -0.09 18.66
CA LYS A 103 2.57 -1.31 19.08
C LYS A 103 2.86 -2.26 17.93
N VAL A 104 3.96 -2.99 18.06
CA VAL A 104 4.32 -4.12 17.18
C VAL A 104 4.35 -5.41 17.98
N SER A 105 3.94 -6.51 17.36
CA SER A 105 4.06 -7.84 17.94
C SER A 105 5.45 -8.43 17.64
N SER A 106 6.22 -8.72 18.68
CA SER A 106 7.55 -9.33 18.58
C SER A 106 7.67 -10.44 19.62
N ARG A 107 8.03 -11.65 19.16
CA ARG A 107 8.18 -12.86 20.01
C ARG A 107 6.97 -13.12 20.94
N GLY A 108 5.76 -12.93 20.41
CA GLY A 108 4.51 -13.15 21.14
C GLY A 108 4.16 -12.06 22.16
N LYS A 109 4.86 -10.93 22.17
CA LYS A 109 4.58 -9.78 23.03
C LYS A 109 4.34 -8.52 22.20
N ASP A 110 3.47 -7.67 22.70
CA ASP A 110 3.25 -6.34 22.12
C ASP A 110 4.19 -5.33 22.77
N ILE A 111 4.95 -4.63 21.94
CA ILE A 111 5.98 -3.67 22.36
C ILE A 111 5.62 -2.30 21.79
N ASN A 112 5.70 -1.27 22.62
CA ASN A 112 5.50 0.11 22.19
C ASN A 112 6.60 0.55 21.22
N VAL A 113 6.19 1.14 20.11
CA VAL A 113 7.06 1.80 19.14
C VAL A 113 7.30 3.23 19.61
N THR A 114 8.55 3.66 19.63
CA THR A 114 8.94 5.05 19.98
C THR A 114 9.22 5.89 18.74
N ALA A 115 9.54 5.26 17.61
CA ALA A 115 9.65 5.95 16.32
C ALA A 115 8.32 6.61 15.91
N GLN A 116 8.40 7.74 15.23
CA GLN A 116 7.19 8.42 14.72
C GLN A 116 6.55 7.59 13.62
N VAL A 117 5.28 7.20 13.79
CA VAL A 117 4.51 6.49 12.77
C VAL A 117 3.57 7.46 12.08
N LYS A 118 3.57 7.48 10.73
CA LYS A 118 2.62 8.23 9.93
C LYS A 118 2.11 7.39 8.75
N GLN A 119 0.83 7.54 8.44
CA GLN A 119 0.25 7.01 7.22
C GLN A 119 0.21 8.09 6.14
N PHE A 120 0.52 7.70 4.92
CA PHE A 120 0.40 8.51 3.71
C PHE A 120 -0.42 7.73 2.69
N GLU A 121 -1.36 8.39 2.04
CA GLU A 121 -2.24 7.75 1.05
C GLU A 121 -1.66 7.91 -0.36
N PHE A 122 -0.64 7.10 -0.70
CA PHE A 122 -0.14 6.98 -2.08
C PHE A 122 -0.82 5.84 -2.83
N SER A 123 -2.05 5.55 -2.44
CA SER A 123 -2.90 4.49 -3.00
C SER A 123 -2.97 4.59 -4.53
N GLY A 124 -2.91 3.45 -5.20
CA GLY A 124 -3.22 3.33 -6.63
C GLY A 124 -4.73 3.18 -6.90
N HIS A 125 -5.57 3.19 -5.86
CA HIS A 125 -7.02 3.12 -6.00
C HIS A 125 -7.62 4.48 -6.30
N ALA A 126 -8.62 4.48 -7.18
CA ALA A 126 -9.44 5.65 -7.44
C ALA A 126 -10.15 6.10 -6.17
N ASP A 127 -10.21 7.41 -5.95
CA ASP A 127 -11.03 7.95 -4.88
C ASP A 127 -12.54 7.81 -5.19
N ARG A 128 -13.38 8.12 -4.20
CA ARG A 128 -14.84 8.00 -4.35
C ARG A 128 -15.41 8.84 -5.49
N ASN A 129 -14.88 10.04 -5.75
CA ASN A 129 -15.34 10.90 -6.83
C ASN A 129 -14.88 10.38 -8.19
N GLU A 130 -13.66 9.88 -8.28
CA GLU A 130 -13.10 9.24 -9.48
C GLU A 130 -13.90 7.99 -9.86
N LEU A 131 -14.35 7.19 -8.88
CA LEU A 131 -15.24 6.06 -9.12
C LEU A 131 -16.60 6.50 -9.69
N PHE A 132 -17.21 7.56 -9.16
CA PHE A 132 -18.44 8.12 -9.73
C PHE A 132 -18.24 8.68 -11.14
N ASP A 133 -17.11 9.33 -11.39
CA ASP A 133 -16.76 9.86 -12.71
C ASP A 133 -16.46 8.74 -13.72
N MET A 134 -16.00 7.58 -13.27
CA MET A 134 -15.91 6.38 -14.09
C MET A 134 -17.31 5.89 -14.49
N ILE A 135 -18.24 5.78 -13.53
CA ILE A 135 -19.61 5.31 -13.77
C ILE A 135 -20.34 6.22 -14.77
N LYS A 136 -20.21 7.54 -14.64
CA LYS A 136 -20.79 8.52 -15.58
C LYS A 136 -20.40 8.31 -17.04
N LYS A 137 -19.22 7.73 -17.29
CA LYS A 137 -18.68 7.51 -18.64
C LYS A 137 -19.16 6.19 -19.26
N ILE A 138 -19.76 5.30 -18.47
CA ILE A 138 -20.29 4.02 -18.95
C ILE A 138 -21.63 4.30 -19.65
N LYS A 139 -21.77 3.81 -20.89
CA LYS A 139 -23.00 3.97 -21.68
C LYS A 139 -23.99 2.84 -21.40
N GLY A 140 -25.27 3.13 -21.52
CA GLY A 140 -26.36 2.16 -21.36
C GLY A 140 -26.90 2.12 -19.93
N ASN A 141 -27.55 1.00 -19.58
CA ASN A 141 -28.10 0.76 -18.25
C ASN A 141 -27.42 -0.47 -17.61
N PRO A 142 -26.13 -0.36 -17.22
CA PRO A 142 -25.41 -1.48 -16.64
C PRO A 142 -25.94 -1.82 -15.25
N LYS A 143 -25.88 -3.11 -14.91
CA LYS A 143 -25.92 -3.56 -13.52
C LYS A 143 -24.53 -3.38 -12.91
N VAL A 144 -24.45 -2.79 -11.72
CA VAL A 144 -23.18 -2.49 -11.04
C VAL A 144 -23.04 -3.35 -9.78
N LEU A 145 -21.91 -4.04 -9.67
CA LEU A 145 -21.59 -4.83 -8.49
C LEU A 145 -20.41 -4.16 -7.76
N THR A 146 -20.62 -3.72 -6.51
CA THR A 146 -19.58 -3.11 -5.69
C THR A 146 -18.87 -4.20 -4.90
N VAL A 147 -17.55 -4.32 -5.10
CA VAL A 147 -16.73 -5.40 -4.53
C VAL A 147 -15.35 -4.86 -4.14
N HIS A 148 -14.56 -5.67 -3.43
CA HIS A 148 -13.17 -5.37 -3.05
C HIS A 148 -13.03 -4.08 -2.21
N GLY A 149 -14.00 -3.85 -1.33
CA GLY A 149 -13.94 -2.86 -0.25
C GLY A 149 -14.55 -3.43 1.03
N ASP A 150 -14.44 -2.68 2.12
CA ASP A 150 -15.11 -3.02 3.37
C ASP A 150 -16.63 -3.12 3.15
N SER A 151 -17.30 -4.06 3.83
CA SER A 151 -18.72 -4.39 3.56
C SER A 151 -19.61 -3.14 3.54
N GLU A 152 -19.49 -2.32 4.59
CA GLU A 152 -20.25 -1.07 4.71
C GLU A 152 -19.94 -0.09 3.57
N SER A 153 -18.68 0.00 3.14
CA SER A 153 -18.30 0.87 2.02
C SER A 153 -18.89 0.39 0.70
N CYS A 154 -18.90 -0.91 0.44
CA CYS A 154 -19.51 -1.48 -0.76
C CYS A 154 -21.03 -1.29 -0.77
N ASP A 155 -21.70 -1.52 0.36
CA ASP A 155 -23.15 -1.36 0.51
C ASP A 155 -23.57 0.09 0.31
N LEU A 156 -22.89 1.02 0.99
CA LEU A 156 -23.13 2.47 0.84
C LEU A 156 -22.87 2.94 -0.59
N PHE A 157 -21.76 2.51 -1.20
CA PHE A 157 -21.44 2.94 -2.56
C PHE A 157 -22.47 2.40 -3.58
N ALA A 158 -22.97 1.18 -3.42
CA ALA A 158 -24.05 0.64 -4.26
C ALA A 158 -25.34 1.46 -4.12
N GLN A 159 -25.74 1.79 -2.89
CA GLN A 159 -26.90 2.65 -2.64
C GLN A 159 -26.73 4.02 -3.33
N GLU A 160 -25.56 4.65 -3.18
CA GLU A 160 -25.28 5.95 -3.78
C GLU A 160 -25.29 5.91 -5.31
N ILE A 161 -24.85 4.80 -5.93
CA ILE A 161 -24.94 4.61 -7.37
C ILE A 161 -26.40 4.58 -7.82
N HIS A 162 -27.25 3.85 -7.08
CA HIS A 162 -28.68 3.80 -7.36
C HIS A 162 -29.32 5.19 -7.26
N GLU A 163 -29.04 5.92 -6.18
CA GLU A 163 -29.59 7.26 -5.94
C GLU A 163 -29.12 8.29 -6.97
N LYS A 164 -27.85 8.24 -7.38
CA LYS A 164 -27.26 9.24 -8.30
C LYS A 164 -27.51 8.98 -9.76
N PHE A 165 -27.58 7.71 -10.17
CA PHE A 165 -27.61 7.32 -11.58
C PHE A 165 -28.82 6.46 -11.96
N GLY A 166 -29.63 6.02 -11.00
CA GLY A 166 -30.79 5.14 -11.25
C GLY A 166 -30.40 3.73 -11.70
N LEU A 167 -29.14 3.35 -11.56
CA LEU A 167 -28.64 2.04 -11.96
C LEU A 167 -29.02 0.97 -10.94
N GLU A 168 -29.21 -0.27 -11.41
CA GLU A 168 -29.26 -1.44 -10.53
C GLU A 168 -27.85 -1.66 -9.96
N ALA A 169 -27.67 -1.39 -8.67
CA ALA A 169 -26.38 -1.54 -8.00
C ALA A 169 -26.53 -2.35 -6.72
N ARG A 170 -25.60 -3.27 -6.47
CA ARG A 170 -25.58 -4.07 -5.24
C ARG A 170 -24.18 -4.52 -4.85
N SER A 171 -24.00 -4.77 -3.56
CA SER A 171 -22.81 -5.36 -2.96
C SER A 171 -23.12 -6.83 -2.66
N PRO A 172 -22.56 -7.78 -3.44
CA PRO A 172 -22.87 -9.19 -3.25
C PRO A 172 -22.14 -9.77 -2.04
N ALA A 173 -22.77 -10.73 -1.38
CA ALA A 173 -22.13 -11.47 -0.31
C ALA A 173 -21.04 -12.43 -0.84
N VAL A 174 -20.08 -12.77 0.01
CA VAL A 174 -19.06 -13.79 -0.32
C VAL A 174 -19.78 -15.11 -0.65
N ASN A 175 -19.44 -15.70 -1.80
CA ASN A 175 -20.07 -16.90 -2.37
C ASN A 175 -21.52 -16.74 -2.86
N GLU A 176 -22.02 -15.51 -2.99
CA GLU A 176 -23.30 -15.29 -3.68
C GLU A 176 -23.15 -15.55 -5.19
N GLU A 177 -24.07 -16.33 -5.75
CA GLU A 177 -24.18 -16.53 -7.19
C GLU A 177 -25.13 -15.52 -7.82
N ILE A 178 -24.71 -14.95 -8.95
CA ILE A 178 -25.44 -13.88 -9.64
C ILE A 178 -25.72 -14.32 -11.07
N ALA A 179 -27.00 -14.38 -11.44
CA ALA A 179 -27.41 -14.52 -12.83
C ALA A 179 -27.32 -13.15 -13.54
N VAL A 180 -26.63 -13.12 -14.68
CA VAL A 180 -26.43 -11.94 -15.53
C VAL A 180 -27.20 -12.04 -16.84
#